data_AF-A0A452XVM4-F1
#
_entry.id   AF-A0A452XVM4-F1
#
_cell.length_a   1.000
_cell.length_b   1.000
_cell.length_c   1.000
_cell.angle_alpha   90.00
_cell.angle_beta   90.00
_cell.angle_gamma   90.00
#
_symmetry.space_group_name_H-M   'P 1'
#
loop_
_entity.id
_entity.type
_entity.pdbx_description
1 polymer ?
#
loop_
_entity_poly.entity_id
_entity_poly.type
_entity_poly.pdbx_seq_one_letter_code
_entity_poly.pdbx_strand_id
1 'polypeptide(L)'
;VVQPDGGAAGGRKGRQGFAVVGLPAAGRRGRRRGGAVAASPPTEEAAKLTEPLTKEDLVAYLASGCKPKENWRIGTEHEKFGFDVETLRPITYDQISAILNGLSERFEWDKIMEENHVIGLKQGKQNISLEPGGQFELSGAPLETLHQTCAEVNSHLYQVKAVGEELGVGFLGMGFQPKWALTDIPIMPKGRYEIMRNYMPKVGTLGLDMMFRTCTVQVNLDFSSEQDMIRKFRASLALQPIATAIFANSPFKEGKPNGFLSLRSHIWTDTDNNRSGMLPFVFDDTFGFEQYVDYALDVPMYFVYRNKTYIDCTGMSFRDFMAGKLPQVPGELPTLNDWENHLTTIFPEVRLKRYMEMRGADGGPWRRLCALPAFWVCWVVV
;
A
#
# COMPACT_ATOMS: atom_id res chain seq x y z
N VAL A 1 42.24 38.05 8.54
CA VAL A 1 43.70 37.83 8.69
C VAL A 1 43.93 37.24 10.06
N VAL A 2 44.50 36.03 10.11
CA VAL A 2 45.32 35.41 11.19
C VAL A 2 45.02 35.79 12.66
N GLN A 3 44.46 34.81 13.40
CA GLN A 3 44.67 34.60 14.86
C GLN A 3 46.12 34.10 15.13
N PRO A 4 46.74 34.28 16.31
CA PRO A 4 46.30 33.72 17.61
C PRO A 4 46.56 34.71 18.80
N ASP A 5 46.75 34.39 20.09
CA ASP A 5 46.85 33.13 20.86
C ASP A 5 46.52 33.32 22.37
N GLY A 6 46.32 32.22 23.11
CA GLY A 6 46.37 32.14 24.59
C GLY A 6 45.19 32.76 25.36
N GLY A 7 44.90 32.41 26.61
CA GLY A 7 45.52 31.46 27.55
C GLY A 7 44.81 31.58 28.91
N ALA A 8 44.71 30.51 29.70
CA ALA A 8 43.64 30.37 30.70
C ALA A 8 43.88 30.95 32.13
N ALA A 9 42.76 31.30 32.76
CA ALA A 9 42.40 31.13 34.19
C ALA A 9 42.93 32.10 35.27
N GLY A 10 41.98 32.60 36.09
CA GLY A 10 42.24 33.14 37.43
C GLY A 10 41.02 33.76 38.14
N GLY A 11 40.64 33.23 39.32
CA GLY A 11 39.90 33.97 40.35
C GLY A 11 38.40 33.65 40.57
N ARG A 12 38.06 32.99 41.69
CA ARG A 12 36.68 32.76 42.18
C ARG A 12 36.16 33.90 43.07
N LYS A 13 34.85 34.19 42.99
CA LYS A 13 33.88 34.66 44.01
C LYS A 13 32.53 34.90 43.28
N GLY A 14 31.32 34.58 43.76
CA GLY A 14 30.84 33.88 44.96
C GLY A 14 29.38 34.30 45.25
N ARG A 15 28.52 33.38 45.76
CA ARG A 15 27.06 33.54 46.05
C ARG A 15 26.15 33.64 44.79
N GLN A 16 24.87 33.26 44.80
CA GLN A 16 24.00 32.65 45.83
C GLN A 16 22.92 31.80 45.11
N GLY A 17 22.47 30.69 45.70
CA GLY A 17 21.42 29.85 45.09
C GLY A 17 20.01 30.16 45.62
N PHE A 18 18.98 29.84 44.82
CA PHE A 18 17.60 29.73 45.32
C PHE A 18 16.82 28.60 44.62
N ALA A 19 16.01 27.95 45.45
CA ALA A 19 14.97 26.92 45.25
C ALA A 19 14.64 26.39 43.83
N VAL A 20 14.69 25.06 43.71
CA VAL A 20 13.97 24.28 42.69
C VAL A 20 12.48 24.21 43.07
N VAL A 21 11.58 24.53 42.13
CA VAL A 21 10.14 24.24 42.23
C VAL A 21 9.79 23.20 41.18
N GLY A 22 9.38 22.01 41.62
CA GLY A 22 8.88 20.95 40.74
C GLY A 22 7.38 21.07 40.49
N LEU A 23 6.96 20.81 39.25
CA LEU A 23 5.57 20.66 38.82
C LEU A 23 5.44 19.43 37.90
N PRO A 24 4.24 18.83 37.77
CA PRO A 24 4.14 17.37 37.75
C PRO A 24 4.13 16.72 36.35
N ALA A 25 4.28 15.40 36.35
CA ALA A 25 4.19 14.56 35.15
C ALA A 25 2.80 14.66 34.49
N ALA A 26 2.76 15.12 33.23
CA ALA A 26 1.60 14.97 32.35
C ALA A 26 1.64 13.62 31.62
N GLY A 27 0.53 12.89 31.61
CA GLY A 27 0.47 11.49 31.21
C GLY A 27 0.80 11.22 29.73
N ARG A 28 1.36 10.02 29.48
CA ARG A 28 1.61 9.48 28.13
C ARG A 28 0.28 9.31 27.37
N ARG A 29 -0.09 10.28 26.52
CA ARG A 29 -1.08 10.03 25.45
C ARG A 29 -0.47 9.08 24.42
N GLY A 30 -1.09 7.91 24.25
CA GLY A 30 -0.63 6.92 23.28
C GLY A 30 -0.72 7.43 21.84
N ARG A 31 0.42 7.57 21.16
CA ARG A 31 0.46 7.78 19.71
C ARG A 31 -0.01 6.51 19.00
N ARG A 32 -1.24 6.50 18.49
CA ARG A 32 -1.69 5.47 17.54
C ARG A 32 -0.87 5.59 16.26
N ARG A 33 -0.35 4.46 15.76
CA ARG A 33 0.40 4.38 14.50
C ARG A 33 -0.58 4.49 13.33
N GLY A 34 -0.45 5.54 12.52
CA GLY A 34 -1.05 5.63 11.20
C GLY A 34 0.06 5.51 10.16
N GLY A 35 0.27 4.29 9.64
CA GLY A 35 1.13 4.05 8.48
C GLY A 35 0.31 4.03 7.18
N ALA A 36 0.95 4.29 6.05
CA ALA A 36 0.44 3.79 4.78
C ALA A 36 0.55 2.25 4.80
N VAL A 37 -0.44 1.55 4.25
CA VAL A 37 -0.50 0.08 4.25
C VAL A 37 -1.06 -0.38 2.90
N ALA A 38 -0.16 -0.49 1.93
CA ALA A 38 -0.20 -1.51 0.88
C ALA A 38 0.77 -2.65 1.25
N ALA A 39 0.42 -3.87 0.82
CA ALA A 39 1.14 -5.16 0.83
C ALA A 39 1.97 -5.61 2.06
N SER A 40 2.01 -4.80 3.12
CA SER A 40 2.64 -5.05 4.40
C SER A 40 2.01 -6.28 5.09
N PRO A 41 2.75 -6.99 5.95
CA PRO A 41 2.17 -8.09 6.71
C PRO A 41 0.98 -7.59 7.55
N PRO A 42 -0.12 -8.37 7.63
CA PRO A 42 -1.28 -8.02 8.44
C PRO A 42 -0.88 -7.82 9.92
N THR A 43 -1.49 -6.84 10.56
CA THR A 43 -1.17 -6.47 11.95
C THR A 43 -1.77 -7.46 12.95
N GLU A 44 -0.92 -8.20 13.67
CA GLU A 44 -1.36 -8.96 14.85
C GLU A 44 -1.76 -8.00 15.98
N GLU A 45 -2.96 -8.24 16.53
CA GLU A 45 -3.58 -7.65 17.73
C GLU A 45 -3.62 -6.12 17.90
N ALA A 46 -4.84 -5.62 18.11
CA ALA A 46 -5.13 -4.63 19.13
C ALA A 46 -6.19 -5.24 20.06
N ALA A 47 -6.16 -4.85 21.34
CA ALA A 47 -6.91 -5.49 22.44
C ALA A 47 -8.34 -5.92 22.07
N LYS A 48 -8.74 -7.13 22.51
CA LYS A 48 -10.15 -7.55 22.53
C LYS A 48 -10.98 -6.42 23.16
N LEU A 49 -11.81 -5.78 22.34
CA LEU A 49 -12.84 -4.89 22.85
C LEU A 49 -13.75 -5.73 23.74
N THR A 50 -14.17 -5.15 24.87
CA THR A 50 -15.07 -5.82 25.81
C THR A 50 -16.47 -6.04 25.24
N GLU A 51 -16.78 -5.37 24.13
CA GLU A 51 -18.04 -5.43 23.39
C GLU A 51 -17.76 -5.76 21.91
N PRO A 52 -18.66 -6.49 21.21
CA PRO A 52 -18.57 -6.75 19.78
C PRO A 52 -18.51 -5.48 18.94
N LEU A 53 -17.78 -5.50 17.81
CA LEU A 53 -17.81 -4.39 16.85
C LEU A 53 -19.20 -4.24 16.24
N THR A 54 -19.68 -2.99 16.21
CA THR A 54 -20.91 -2.55 15.56
C THR A 54 -20.64 -2.03 14.15
N LYS A 55 -21.67 -1.78 13.34
CA LYS A 55 -21.52 -1.15 12.01
C LYS A 55 -20.96 0.27 12.17
N GLU A 56 -21.42 0.95 13.21
CA GLU A 56 -21.07 2.29 13.62
C GLU A 56 -19.58 2.40 13.95
N ASP A 57 -18.97 1.37 14.56
CA ASP A 57 -17.51 1.30 14.77
C ASP A 57 -16.72 1.22 13.46
N LEU A 58 -17.24 0.51 12.46
CA LEU A 58 -16.59 0.39 11.13
C LEU A 58 -16.70 1.70 10.34
N VAL A 59 -17.83 2.40 10.46
CA VAL A 59 -18.04 3.76 9.93
C VAL A 59 -17.10 4.75 10.63
N ALA A 60 -17.05 4.72 11.97
CA ALA A 60 -16.16 5.55 12.77
C ALA A 60 -14.66 5.27 12.47
N TYR A 61 -14.31 4.03 12.15
CA TYR A 61 -12.96 3.67 11.70
C TYR A 61 -12.60 4.41 10.39
N LEU A 62 -13.46 4.43 9.37
CA LEU A 62 -13.22 5.18 8.14
C LEU A 62 -13.20 6.70 8.39
N ALA A 63 -14.18 7.21 9.14
CA ALA A 63 -14.27 8.62 9.50
C ALA A 63 -13.07 9.12 10.33
N SER A 64 -12.38 8.23 11.07
CA SER A 64 -11.12 8.56 11.77
C SER A 64 -9.95 8.91 10.84
N GLY A 65 -10.10 8.70 9.52
CA GLY A 65 -9.20 9.19 8.48
C GLY A 65 -9.29 10.70 8.22
N CYS A 66 -10.37 11.37 8.66
CA CYS A 66 -10.57 12.80 8.44
C CYS A 66 -9.46 13.65 9.09
N LYS A 67 -8.84 14.53 8.29
CA LYS A 67 -7.74 15.42 8.69
C LYS A 67 -7.98 16.84 8.17
N PRO A 68 -7.65 17.90 8.92
CA PRO A 68 -7.68 19.26 8.38
C PRO A 68 -6.59 19.44 7.31
N LYS A 69 -6.77 20.42 6.40
CA LYS A 69 -6.03 20.52 5.13
C LYS A 69 -4.51 20.64 5.29
N GLU A 70 -4.05 21.31 6.36
CA GLU A 70 -2.63 21.42 6.73
C GLU A 70 -1.97 20.08 7.11
N ASN A 71 -2.78 19.08 7.49
CA ASN A 71 -2.34 17.73 7.81
C ASN A 71 -2.53 16.72 6.66
N TRP A 72 -3.04 17.15 5.50
CA TRP A 72 -3.12 16.31 4.31
C TRP A 72 -1.72 15.98 3.79
N ARG A 73 -1.52 14.75 3.34
CA ARG A 73 -0.26 14.27 2.78
C ARG A 73 -0.48 13.48 1.49
N ILE A 74 0.60 13.30 0.76
CA ILE A 74 0.70 12.57 -0.51
C ILE A 74 1.50 11.31 -0.22
N GLY A 75 0.84 10.16 -0.09
CA GLY A 75 1.51 8.87 -0.19
C GLY A 75 1.62 8.46 -1.66
N THR A 76 2.72 7.85 -2.09
CA THR A 76 2.86 7.35 -3.47
C THR A 76 3.46 5.97 -3.42
N GLU A 77 2.86 5.06 -4.19
CA GLU A 77 3.24 3.65 -4.18
C GLU A 77 3.41 3.18 -5.61
N HIS A 78 4.44 2.38 -5.88
CA HIS A 78 4.70 1.90 -7.22
C HIS A 78 5.37 0.53 -7.26
N GLU A 79 4.98 -0.26 -8.24
CA GLU A 79 5.51 -1.60 -8.51
C GLU A 79 6.46 -1.55 -9.72
N LYS A 80 7.34 -2.55 -9.83
CA LYS A 80 8.27 -2.71 -10.95
C LYS A 80 8.67 -4.18 -11.10
N PHE A 81 8.79 -4.65 -12.34
CA PHE A 81 9.24 -6.01 -12.62
C PHE A 81 10.76 -6.08 -12.55
N GLY A 82 11.32 -6.90 -11.66
CA GLY A 82 12.73 -7.25 -11.70
C GLY A 82 13.00 -8.29 -12.78
N PHE A 83 14.11 -8.17 -13.50
CA PHE A 83 14.53 -9.14 -14.51
C PHE A 83 16.06 -9.35 -14.50
N ASP A 84 16.48 -10.56 -14.81
CA ASP A 84 17.87 -10.92 -15.07
C ASP A 84 18.34 -10.28 -16.40
N VAL A 85 19.46 -9.55 -16.38
CA VAL A 85 19.87 -8.71 -17.52
C VAL A 85 20.33 -9.52 -18.74
N GLU A 86 20.91 -10.71 -18.54
CA GLU A 86 21.41 -11.55 -19.65
C GLU A 86 20.27 -12.34 -20.33
N THR A 87 19.38 -12.94 -19.53
CA THR A 87 18.33 -13.85 -20.01
C THR A 87 16.97 -13.18 -20.18
N LEU A 88 16.81 -11.97 -19.63
CA LEU A 88 15.55 -11.23 -19.48
C LEU A 88 14.49 -11.94 -18.62
N ARG A 89 14.82 -13.07 -17.96
CA ARG A 89 13.88 -13.85 -17.12
C ARG A 89 13.41 -13.02 -15.91
N PRO A 90 12.19 -13.24 -15.39
CA PRO A 90 11.77 -12.64 -14.12
C PRO A 90 12.69 -13.10 -12.99
N ILE A 91 13.07 -12.22 -12.08
CA ILE A 91 13.97 -12.58 -10.97
C ILE A 91 13.34 -13.56 -9.99
N THR A 92 14.11 -14.56 -9.55
CA THR A 92 13.67 -15.55 -8.56
C THR A 92 13.52 -14.93 -7.16
N TYR A 93 12.83 -15.63 -6.26
CA TYR A 93 12.79 -15.22 -4.85
C TYR A 93 14.19 -15.12 -4.22
N ASP A 94 15.14 -15.99 -4.59
CA ASP A 94 16.51 -15.94 -4.05
C ASP A 94 17.25 -14.66 -4.51
N GLN A 95 17.07 -14.24 -5.77
CA GLN A 95 17.59 -12.96 -6.28
C GLN A 95 16.92 -11.77 -5.58
N ILE A 96 15.60 -11.83 -5.35
CA ILE A 96 14.86 -10.81 -4.58
C ILE A 96 15.38 -10.73 -3.13
N SER A 97 15.58 -11.87 -2.48
CA SER A 97 16.13 -11.98 -1.13
C SER A 97 17.53 -11.37 -1.06
N ALA A 98 18.41 -11.66 -2.04
CA ALA A 98 19.72 -11.03 -2.13
C ALA A 98 19.62 -9.49 -2.24
N ILE A 99 18.70 -8.96 -3.06
CA ILE A 99 18.45 -7.52 -3.17
C ILE A 99 17.96 -6.93 -1.85
N LEU A 100 16.98 -7.56 -1.19
CA LEU A 100 16.44 -7.08 0.09
C LEU A 100 17.51 -7.08 1.20
N ASN A 101 18.36 -8.11 1.25
CA ASN A 101 19.47 -8.16 2.19
C ASN A 101 20.51 -7.06 1.90
N GLY A 102 20.92 -6.89 0.63
CA GLY A 102 21.87 -5.84 0.24
C GLY A 102 21.35 -4.41 0.49
N LEU A 103 20.05 -4.17 0.30
CA LEU A 103 19.41 -2.90 0.66
C LEU A 103 19.39 -2.66 2.18
N SER A 104 19.08 -3.69 2.96
CA SER A 104 19.09 -3.64 4.42
C SER A 104 20.48 -3.31 4.98
N GLU A 105 21.51 -3.96 4.45
CA GLU A 105 22.90 -3.83 4.93
C GLU A 105 23.58 -2.53 4.45
N ARG A 106 23.28 -2.07 3.23
CA ARG A 106 23.93 -0.87 2.65
C ARG A 106 23.21 0.44 2.94
N PHE A 107 21.89 0.40 3.11
CA PHE A 107 21.05 1.60 3.25
C PHE A 107 20.18 1.60 4.52
N GLU A 108 20.50 0.76 5.50
CA GLU A 108 19.89 0.76 6.85
C GLU A 108 18.36 0.60 6.82
N TRP A 109 17.87 -0.37 6.04
CA TRP A 109 16.47 -0.79 6.11
C TRP A 109 16.30 -1.97 7.08
N ASP A 110 15.27 -1.93 7.92
CA ASP A 110 14.91 -3.06 8.78
C ASP A 110 14.24 -4.17 7.94
N LYS A 111 14.65 -5.43 8.15
CA LYS A 111 14.07 -6.60 7.47
C LYS A 111 12.65 -6.91 7.98
N ILE A 112 11.72 -7.21 7.07
CA ILE A 112 10.39 -7.76 7.37
C ILE A 112 10.41 -9.25 7.03
N MET A 113 10.11 -10.09 8.01
CA MET A 113 10.18 -11.55 7.88
C MET A 113 8.78 -12.17 7.93
N GLU A 114 8.52 -13.14 7.05
CA GLU A 114 7.42 -14.11 7.19
C GLU A 114 8.08 -15.49 7.29
N GLU A 115 7.88 -16.17 8.43
CA GLU A 115 8.69 -17.33 8.83
C GLU A 115 10.21 -17.06 8.76
N ASN A 116 10.93 -17.77 7.89
CA ASN A 116 12.37 -17.62 7.65
C ASN A 116 12.68 -16.79 6.39
N HIS A 117 11.66 -16.26 5.71
CA HIS A 117 11.79 -15.54 4.44
C HIS A 117 11.77 -14.03 4.66
N VAL A 118 12.69 -13.29 4.01
CA VAL A 118 12.62 -11.83 3.96
C VAL A 118 11.66 -11.42 2.85
N ILE A 119 10.50 -10.89 3.24
CA ILE A 119 9.38 -10.59 2.32
C ILE A 119 9.20 -9.09 2.05
N GLY A 120 10.06 -8.27 2.64
CA GLY A 120 10.00 -6.82 2.52
C GLY A 120 10.99 -6.13 3.45
N LEU A 121 10.99 -4.80 3.41
CA LEU A 121 11.80 -3.93 4.24
C LEU A 121 10.98 -2.74 4.76
N LYS A 122 11.40 -2.10 5.84
CA LYS A 122 10.84 -0.83 6.32
C LYS A 122 11.95 0.17 6.69
N GLN A 123 11.69 1.44 6.44
CA GLN A 123 12.56 2.54 6.88
C GLN A 123 11.71 3.77 7.23
N GLY A 124 11.58 4.05 8.52
CA GLY A 124 10.77 5.16 9.03
C GLY A 124 9.27 5.00 8.73
N LYS A 125 8.80 5.60 7.64
CA LYS A 125 7.42 5.48 7.12
C LYS A 125 7.33 4.85 5.73
N GLN A 126 8.47 4.54 5.10
CA GLN A 126 8.51 3.83 3.82
C GLN A 126 8.53 2.32 4.08
N ASN A 127 7.90 1.56 3.19
CA ASN A 127 8.00 0.11 3.15
C ASN A 127 8.34 -0.37 1.73
N ILE A 128 9.09 -1.45 1.64
CA ILE A 128 9.31 -2.22 0.42
C ILE A 128 8.59 -3.55 0.60
N SER A 129 7.80 -3.92 -0.40
CA SER A 129 6.96 -5.12 -0.38
C SER A 129 7.11 -5.90 -1.69
N LEU A 130 6.70 -7.16 -1.65
CA LEU A 130 6.65 -8.06 -2.79
C LEU A 130 5.21 -8.45 -3.08
N GLU A 131 4.78 -8.24 -4.32
CA GLU A 131 3.52 -8.74 -4.88
C GLU A 131 3.64 -10.21 -5.34
N PRO A 132 2.54 -10.93 -5.70
CA PRO A 132 2.55 -12.39 -5.89
C PRO A 132 3.60 -12.92 -6.85
N GLY A 133 3.87 -12.19 -7.95
CA GLY A 133 4.86 -12.53 -8.98
C GLY A 133 6.26 -11.97 -8.74
N GLY A 134 6.54 -11.44 -7.56
CA GLY A 134 7.83 -10.81 -7.23
C GLY A 134 7.97 -9.38 -7.77
N GLN A 135 6.86 -8.72 -8.14
CA GLN A 135 6.90 -7.29 -8.45
C GLN A 135 7.32 -6.52 -7.19
N PHE A 136 8.32 -5.66 -7.35
CA PHE A 136 9.07 -5.09 -6.23
C PHE A 136 8.55 -3.69 -5.92
N GLU A 137 7.69 -3.58 -4.92
CA GLU A 137 6.96 -2.37 -4.57
C GLU A 137 7.80 -1.41 -3.69
N LEU A 138 7.52 -0.11 -3.81
CA LEU A 138 7.71 0.87 -2.74
C LEU A 138 6.34 1.39 -2.32
N SER A 139 6.00 1.31 -1.03
CA SER A 139 4.98 2.13 -0.40
C SER A 139 5.68 3.31 0.29
N GLY A 140 5.56 4.50 -0.31
CA GLY A 140 6.27 5.72 0.09
C GLY A 140 5.70 6.37 1.34
N ALA A 141 6.46 7.30 1.93
CA ALA A 141 6.00 8.03 3.10
C ALA A 141 4.81 8.97 2.76
N PRO A 142 3.97 9.34 3.74
CA PRO A 142 3.01 10.43 3.58
C PRO A 142 3.76 11.78 3.60
N LEU A 143 4.04 12.31 2.41
CA LEU A 143 4.86 13.51 2.17
C LEU A 143 4.01 14.77 1.93
N GLU A 144 4.62 15.94 2.05
CA GLU A 144 3.90 17.23 1.99
C GLU A 144 3.91 17.83 0.58
N THR A 145 4.93 17.53 -0.23
CA THR A 145 5.09 18.11 -1.57
C THR A 145 5.51 17.06 -2.60
N LEU A 146 5.09 17.29 -3.85
CA LEU A 146 5.47 16.47 -5.01
C LEU A 146 6.99 16.46 -5.27
N HIS A 147 7.70 17.49 -4.82
CA HIS A 147 9.17 17.51 -4.86
C HIS A 147 9.78 16.48 -3.92
N GLN A 148 9.24 16.34 -2.69
CA GLN A 148 9.64 15.27 -1.78
C GLN A 148 9.28 13.90 -2.35
N THR A 149 8.06 13.73 -2.89
CA THR A 149 7.63 12.48 -3.54
C THR A 149 8.59 12.05 -4.66
N CYS A 150 8.97 12.98 -5.54
CA CYS A 150 9.89 12.63 -6.63
C CYS A 150 11.33 12.39 -6.13
N ALA A 151 11.76 13.05 -5.05
CA ALA A 151 13.04 12.75 -4.40
C ALA A 151 13.05 11.35 -3.74
N GLU A 152 11.95 10.94 -3.10
CA GLU A 152 11.78 9.60 -2.51
C GLU A 152 11.83 8.51 -3.59
N VAL A 153 11.08 8.67 -4.69
CA VAL A 153 11.14 7.77 -5.86
C VAL A 153 12.57 7.66 -6.41
N ASN A 154 13.29 8.78 -6.57
CA ASN A 154 14.66 8.73 -7.08
C ASN A 154 15.64 8.09 -6.08
N SER A 155 15.47 8.30 -4.77
CA SER A 155 16.25 7.64 -3.72
C SER A 155 16.09 6.12 -3.78
N HIS A 156 14.83 5.64 -3.81
CA HIS A 156 14.53 4.22 -3.90
C HIS A 156 15.08 3.59 -5.19
N LEU A 157 14.86 4.22 -6.34
CA LEU A 157 15.38 3.73 -7.63
C LEU A 157 16.91 3.69 -7.66
N TYR A 158 17.59 4.67 -7.06
CA TYR A 158 19.05 4.65 -6.90
C TYR A 158 19.52 3.46 -6.04
N GLN A 159 18.93 3.27 -4.86
CA GLN A 159 19.32 2.20 -3.94
C GLN A 159 19.11 0.81 -4.56
N VAL A 160 17.92 0.57 -5.14
CA VAL A 160 17.59 -0.70 -5.81
C VAL A 160 18.51 -0.96 -6.99
N LYS A 161 18.82 0.08 -7.78
CA LYS A 161 19.76 -0.03 -8.91
C LYS A 161 21.18 -0.38 -8.44
N ALA A 162 21.68 0.30 -7.41
CA ALA A 162 23.03 0.11 -6.89
C ALA A 162 23.29 -1.32 -6.35
N VAL A 163 22.26 -2.01 -5.83
CA VAL A 163 22.34 -3.42 -5.44
C VAL A 163 22.04 -4.35 -6.62
N GLY A 164 21.09 -4.00 -7.47
CA GLY A 164 20.68 -4.81 -8.63
C GLY A 164 21.78 -4.98 -9.68
N GLU A 165 22.54 -3.93 -10.00
CA GLU A 165 23.62 -3.99 -11.01
C GLU A 165 24.74 -4.97 -10.60
N GLU A 166 25.06 -5.08 -9.31
CA GLU A 166 26.05 -6.04 -8.79
C GLU A 166 25.57 -7.51 -8.86
N LEU A 167 24.25 -7.72 -8.94
CA LEU A 167 23.59 -9.03 -9.02
C LEU A 167 23.13 -9.39 -10.44
N GLY A 168 23.45 -8.56 -11.45
CA GLY A 168 22.98 -8.76 -12.82
C GLY A 168 21.47 -8.53 -13.02
N VAL A 169 20.82 -7.76 -12.13
CA VAL A 169 19.37 -7.53 -12.12
C VAL A 169 19.01 -6.11 -12.57
N GLY A 170 18.13 -6.03 -13.56
CA GLY A 170 17.46 -4.80 -14.00
C GLY A 170 16.02 -4.69 -13.50
N PHE A 171 15.43 -3.51 -13.64
CA PHE A 171 14.02 -3.26 -13.29
C PHE A 171 13.27 -2.54 -14.42
N LEU A 172 12.05 -3.00 -14.70
CA LEU A 172 11.18 -2.53 -15.77
C LEU A 172 9.90 -1.88 -15.21
N GLY A 173 9.66 -0.63 -15.59
CA GLY A 173 8.40 0.08 -15.32
C GLY A 173 7.43 -0.02 -16.48
N MET A 174 6.51 -0.99 -16.42
CA MET A 174 5.40 -1.19 -17.36
C MET A 174 4.13 -1.60 -16.62
N GLY A 175 2.96 -1.49 -17.25
CA GLY A 175 1.70 -1.93 -16.64
C GLY A 175 1.54 -3.46 -16.57
N PHE A 176 2.19 -4.20 -17.48
CA PHE A 176 2.07 -5.64 -17.63
C PHE A 176 3.40 -6.25 -18.07
N GLN A 177 3.70 -7.49 -17.65
CA GLN A 177 4.88 -8.26 -18.03
C GLN A 177 4.86 -8.56 -19.55
N PRO A 178 5.73 -7.92 -20.37
CA PRO A 178 5.56 -7.93 -21.82
C PRO A 178 6.00 -9.24 -22.50
N LYS A 179 6.87 -10.04 -21.88
CA LYS A 179 7.62 -11.13 -22.53
C LYS A 179 7.21 -12.54 -22.11
N TRP A 180 6.91 -12.75 -20.83
CA TRP A 180 6.82 -14.09 -20.25
C TRP A 180 5.39 -14.57 -20.01
N ALA A 181 5.18 -15.89 -20.10
CA ALA A 181 3.89 -16.51 -19.81
C ALA A 181 3.63 -16.52 -18.30
N LEU A 182 2.37 -16.74 -17.89
CA LEU A 182 2.02 -16.84 -16.47
C LEU A 182 2.80 -17.95 -15.74
N THR A 183 3.10 -19.05 -16.43
CA THR A 183 3.87 -20.21 -15.93
C THR A 183 5.36 -19.94 -15.77
N ASP A 184 5.89 -18.86 -16.34
CA ASP A 184 7.30 -18.45 -16.19
C ASP A 184 7.51 -17.53 -14.96
N ILE A 185 6.45 -17.10 -14.29
CA ILE A 185 6.52 -16.14 -13.19
C ILE A 185 6.75 -16.87 -11.86
N PRO A 186 7.77 -16.50 -11.06
CA PRO A 186 7.99 -17.07 -9.75
C PRO A 186 6.88 -16.66 -8.76
N ILE A 187 6.64 -17.49 -7.76
CA ILE A 187 5.61 -17.27 -6.74
C ILE A 187 6.29 -16.85 -5.44
N MET A 188 5.92 -15.71 -4.87
CA MET A 188 6.50 -15.24 -3.61
C MET A 188 6.01 -16.07 -2.41
N PRO A 189 6.88 -16.39 -1.43
CA PRO A 189 6.53 -17.21 -0.27
C PRO A 189 5.76 -16.41 0.79
N LYS A 190 4.50 -16.04 0.47
CA LYS A 190 3.57 -15.33 1.35
C LYS A 190 2.23 -16.05 1.40
N GLY A 191 1.81 -16.50 2.59
CA GLY A 191 0.66 -17.41 2.76
C GLY A 191 -0.66 -16.89 2.16
N ARG A 192 -0.92 -15.58 2.26
CA ARG A 192 -2.11 -14.93 1.64
C ARG A 192 -2.23 -15.14 0.13
N TYR A 193 -1.11 -15.31 -0.59
CA TYR A 193 -1.14 -15.42 -2.05
C TYR A 193 -1.56 -16.80 -2.53
N GLU A 194 -1.41 -17.85 -1.71
CA GLU A 194 -1.97 -19.16 -2.01
C GLU A 194 -3.50 -19.14 -1.99
N ILE A 195 -4.10 -18.55 -0.95
CA ILE A 195 -5.55 -18.37 -0.82
C ILE A 195 -6.10 -17.60 -2.03
N MET A 196 -5.48 -16.46 -2.37
CA MET A 196 -5.89 -15.66 -3.53
C MET A 196 -5.73 -16.42 -4.86
N ARG A 197 -4.59 -17.09 -5.09
CA ARG A 197 -4.33 -17.89 -6.31
C ARG A 197 -5.37 -18.99 -6.48
N ASN A 198 -5.79 -19.64 -5.40
CA ASN A 198 -6.79 -20.70 -5.42
C ASN A 198 -8.23 -20.15 -5.57
N TYR A 199 -8.46 -18.86 -5.29
CA TYR A 199 -9.76 -18.21 -5.40
C TYR A 199 -10.01 -17.54 -6.76
N MET A 200 -9.02 -16.83 -7.33
CA MET A 200 -9.21 -16.05 -8.57
C MET A 200 -9.91 -16.82 -9.71
N PRO A 201 -9.56 -18.09 -10.02
CA PRO A 201 -10.23 -18.86 -11.08
C PRO A 201 -11.72 -19.15 -10.84
N LYS A 202 -12.24 -18.90 -9.62
CA LYS A 202 -13.65 -19.08 -9.26
C LYS A 202 -14.50 -17.83 -9.55
N VAL A 203 -13.87 -16.67 -9.80
CA VAL A 203 -14.54 -15.34 -9.85
C VAL A 203 -14.21 -14.50 -11.08
N GLY A 204 -13.17 -14.86 -11.85
CA GLY A 204 -12.81 -14.21 -13.11
C GLY A 204 -11.72 -15.00 -13.85
N THR A 205 -11.49 -14.72 -15.14
CA THR A 205 -10.46 -15.42 -15.92
C THR A 205 -9.10 -14.71 -15.90
N LEU A 206 -9.05 -13.42 -15.54
CA LEU A 206 -7.85 -12.59 -15.58
C LEU A 206 -7.23 -12.31 -14.21
N GLY A 207 -7.86 -12.73 -13.10
CA GLY A 207 -7.38 -12.45 -11.74
C GLY A 207 -5.98 -13.02 -11.41
N LEU A 208 -5.55 -14.11 -12.07
CA LEU A 208 -4.16 -14.58 -11.96
C LEU A 208 -3.17 -13.68 -12.72
N ASP A 209 -3.56 -13.15 -13.89
CA ASP A 209 -2.74 -12.21 -14.64
C ASP A 209 -2.61 -10.87 -13.88
N MET A 210 -3.65 -10.45 -13.14
CA MET A 210 -3.57 -9.33 -12.19
C MET A 210 -2.46 -9.56 -11.17
N MET A 211 -2.55 -10.67 -10.42
CA MET A 211 -1.64 -11.02 -9.33
C MET A 211 -0.18 -11.12 -9.76
N PHE A 212 0.09 -11.84 -10.85
CA PHE A 212 1.45 -12.26 -11.22
C PHE A 212 2.08 -11.40 -12.34
N ARG A 213 1.28 -10.70 -13.14
CA ARG A 213 1.77 -10.06 -14.37
C ARG A 213 1.45 -8.58 -14.51
N THR A 214 0.84 -7.91 -13.52
CA THR A 214 0.63 -6.45 -13.55
C THR A 214 1.59 -5.67 -12.63
N CYS A 215 1.81 -4.39 -12.94
CA CYS A 215 2.48 -3.41 -12.08
C CYS A 215 1.72 -2.06 -12.14
N THR A 216 1.53 -1.41 -11.00
CA THR A 216 0.82 -0.13 -10.84
C THR A 216 1.75 1.03 -10.48
N VAL A 217 1.26 2.26 -10.66
CA VAL A 217 1.59 3.37 -9.76
C VAL A 217 0.29 3.94 -9.21
N GLN A 218 0.25 4.19 -7.90
CA GLN A 218 -0.92 4.72 -7.20
C GLN A 218 -0.52 5.85 -6.26
N VAL A 219 -1.50 6.69 -5.91
CA VAL A 219 -1.34 7.79 -4.95
C VAL A 219 -2.43 7.68 -3.89
N ASN A 220 -2.05 7.99 -2.66
CA ASN A 220 -2.87 7.91 -1.47
C ASN A 220 -3.09 9.34 -0.96
N LEU A 221 -4.35 9.80 -0.94
CA LEU A 221 -4.73 11.17 -0.59
C LEU A 221 -5.74 11.23 0.56
N ASP A 222 -5.62 12.29 1.36
CA ASP A 222 -6.45 12.54 2.54
C ASP A 222 -7.75 13.30 2.22
N PHE A 223 -8.71 13.21 3.15
CA PHE A 223 -9.96 13.98 3.16
C PHE A 223 -10.18 14.63 4.53
N SER A 224 -10.97 15.71 4.58
CA SER A 224 -11.25 16.47 5.82
C SER A 224 -12.58 16.18 6.49
N SER A 225 -13.54 15.64 5.74
CA SER A 225 -14.88 15.29 6.22
C SER A 225 -15.49 14.24 5.29
N GLU A 226 -16.65 13.70 5.67
CA GLU A 226 -17.45 12.85 4.79
C GLU A 226 -17.84 13.57 3.50
N GLN A 227 -18.24 14.84 3.56
CA GLN A 227 -18.60 15.63 2.38
C GLN A 227 -17.41 15.87 1.44
N ASP A 228 -16.21 16.08 1.99
CA ASP A 228 -14.97 16.18 1.20
C ASP A 228 -14.60 14.82 0.59
N MET A 229 -14.72 13.72 1.36
CA MET A 229 -14.55 12.36 0.87
C MET A 229 -15.49 12.06 -0.31
N ILE A 230 -16.80 12.30 -0.18
CA ILE A 230 -17.80 12.08 -1.24
C ILE A 230 -17.43 12.83 -2.52
N ARG A 231 -17.10 14.13 -2.40
CA ARG A 231 -16.72 14.98 -3.53
C ARG A 231 -15.47 14.45 -4.24
N LYS A 232 -14.43 14.11 -3.48
CA LYS A 232 -13.17 13.60 -4.00
C LYS A 232 -13.33 12.20 -4.61
N PHE A 233 -14.11 11.31 -4.00
CA PHE A 233 -14.35 9.96 -4.53
C PHE A 233 -15.09 10.03 -5.87
N ARG A 234 -16.17 10.81 -5.97
CA ARG A 234 -16.91 11.05 -7.23
C ARG A 234 -16.00 11.65 -8.31
N ALA A 235 -15.19 12.65 -7.97
CA ALA A 235 -14.25 13.27 -8.91
C ALA A 235 -13.17 12.27 -9.39
N SER A 236 -12.55 11.53 -8.47
CA SER A 236 -11.53 10.53 -8.80
C SER A 236 -12.09 9.42 -9.68
N LEU A 237 -13.26 8.84 -9.35
CA LEU A 237 -13.89 7.80 -10.18
C LEU A 237 -14.20 8.32 -11.59
N ALA A 238 -14.81 9.50 -11.71
CA ALA A 238 -15.15 10.09 -13.02
C ALA A 238 -13.91 10.36 -13.89
N LEU A 239 -12.80 10.76 -13.27
CA LEU A 239 -11.53 11.04 -13.97
C LEU A 239 -10.63 9.81 -14.12
N GLN A 240 -10.94 8.68 -13.47
CA GLN A 240 -10.06 7.51 -13.46
C GLN A 240 -9.73 6.97 -14.87
N PRO A 241 -10.71 6.82 -15.78
CA PRO A 241 -10.42 6.37 -17.15
C PRO A 241 -9.51 7.34 -17.92
N ILE A 242 -9.53 8.64 -17.60
CA ILE A 242 -8.63 9.64 -18.20
C ILE A 242 -7.21 9.43 -17.68
N ALA A 243 -7.03 9.20 -16.38
CA ALA A 243 -5.72 8.83 -15.83
C ALA A 243 -5.21 7.52 -16.45
N THR A 244 -6.04 6.49 -16.53
CA THR A 244 -5.70 5.23 -17.19
C THR A 244 -5.25 5.44 -18.64
N ALA A 245 -5.95 6.28 -19.42
CA ALA A 245 -5.57 6.59 -20.80
C ALA A 245 -4.23 7.36 -20.91
N ILE A 246 -3.99 8.35 -20.04
CA ILE A 246 -2.73 9.12 -20.01
C ILE A 246 -1.54 8.23 -19.62
N PHE A 247 -1.74 7.32 -18.67
CA PHE A 247 -0.66 6.52 -18.09
C PHE A 247 -0.48 5.14 -18.74
N ALA A 248 -1.37 4.71 -19.64
CA ALA A 248 -1.33 3.44 -20.36
C ALA A 248 0.08 3.04 -20.83
N ASN A 249 0.49 1.82 -20.48
CA ASN A 249 1.86 1.33 -20.66
C ASN A 249 1.94 -0.21 -20.64
N SER A 250 0.95 -0.90 -21.23
CA SER A 250 0.93 -2.37 -21.30
C SER A 250 0.42 -2.96 -22.64
N PRO A 251 1.04 -2.61 -23.79
CA PRO A 251 0.59 -3.04 -25.12
C PRO A 251 1.10 -4.43 -25.57
N PHE A 252 1.92 -5.11 -24.77
CA PHE A 252 2.49 -6.42 -25.11
C PHE A 252 2.05 -7.53 -24.15
N LYS A 253 1.91 -8.75 -24.64
CA LYS A 253 1.78 -10.00 -23.87
C LYS A 253 2.56 -11.09 -24.60
N GLU A 254 3.38 -11.85 -23.86
CA GLU A 254 4.13 -13.01 -24.39
C GLU A 254 4.94 -12.68 -25.67
N GLY A 255 5.56 -11.49 -25.68
CA GLY A 255 6.43 -11.01 -26.76
C GLY A 255 5.72 -10.42 -27.98
N LYS A 256 4.39 -10.27 -27.96
CA LYS A 256 3.59 -9.77 -29.09
C LYS A 256 2.65 -8.63 -28.68
N PRO A 257 2.26 -7.73 -29.60
CA PRO A 257 1.17 -6.78 -29.36
C PRO A 257 -0.12 -7.51 -28.97
N ASN A 258 -0.79 -7.03 -27.91
CA ASN A 258 -1.96 -7.69 -27.31
C ASN A 258 -3.32 -7.09 -27.72
N GLY A 259 -3.33 -6.00 -28.49
CA GLY A 259 -4.54 -5.29 -28.94
C GLY A 259 -5.01 -4.16 -28.02
N PHE A 260 -4.42 -4.00 -26.84
CA PHE A 260 -4.75 -2.96 -25.86
C PHE A 260 -3.64 -1.91 -25.73
N LEU A 261 -3.96 -0.73 -25.18
CA LEU A 261 -2.97 0.25 -24.74
C LEU A 261 -2.59 0.04 -23.27
N SER A 262 -3.60 -0.22 -22.43
CA SER A 262 -3.45 -0.79 -21.09
C SER A 262 -4.17 -2.14 -21.02
N LEU A 263 -3.43 -3.24 -21.22
CA LEU A 263 -3.94 -4.59 -20.91
C LEU A 263 -4.17 -4.73 -19.40
N ARG A 264 -3.35 -4.07 -18.57
CA ARG A 264 -3.52 -4.05 -17.11
C ARG A 264 -4.92 -3.58 -16.70
N SER A 265 -5.41 -2.47 -17.26
CA SER A 265 -6.75 -1.96 -16.94
C SER A 265 -7.85 -2.92 -17.41
N HIS A 266 -7.69 -3.54 -18.58
CA HIS A 266 -8.63 -4.57 -19.03
C HIS A 266 -8.65 -5.80 -18.09
N ILE A 267 -7.50 -6.23 -17.57
CA ILE A 267 -7.41 -7.35 -16.61
C ILE A 267 -8.28 -7.11 -15.36
N TRP A 268 -8.38 -5.87 -14.87
CA TRP A 268 -9.22 -5.54 -13.72
C TRP A 268 -10.73 -5.67 -13.97
N THR A 269 -11.18 -5.70 -15.24
CA THR A 269 -12.60 -5.92 -15.58
C THR A 269 -13.05 -7.38 -15.53
N ASP A 270 -12.13 -8.33 -15.36
CA ASP A 270 -12.42 -9.77 -15.21
C ASP A 270 -11.49 -10.43 -14.16
N THR A 271 -11.23 -9.69 -13.08
CA THR A 271 -10.49 -10.17 -11.91
C THR A 271 -11.43 -10.77 -10.87
N ASP A 272 -12.36 -9.97 -10.33
CA ASP A 272 -13.44 -10.39 -9.44
C ASP A 272 -14.46 -9.23 -9.33
N ASN A 273 -15.63 -9.41 -9.96
CA ASN A 273 -16.66 -8.37 -10.07
C ASN A 273 -17.32 -7.98 -8.73
N ASN A 274 -17.09 -8.72 -7.64
CA ASN A 274 -17.58 -8.32 -6.32
C ASN A 274 -16.72 -7.20 -5.71
N ARG A 275 -15.45 -7.08 -6.13
CA ARG A 275 -14.45 -6.22 -5.50
C ARG A 275 -13.77 -5.22 -6.43
N SER A 276 -14.04 -5.22 -7.73
CA SER A 276 -13.44 -4.31 -8.71
C SER A 276 -14.45 -3.37 -9.36
N GLY A 277 -13.97 -2.47 -10.23
CA GLY A 277 -14.81 -1.60 -11.06
C GLY A 277 -15.08 -0.20 -10.50
N MET A 278 -16.09 0.44 -11.08
CA MET A 278 -16.36 1.89 -10.98
C MET A 278 -17.28 2.31 -9.83
N LEU A 279 -17.79 1.37 -9.02
CA LEU A 279 -18.67 1.61 -7.86
C LEU A 279 -19.77 2.67 -8.13
N PRO A 280 -20.73 2.42 -9.04
CA PRO A 280 -21.68 3.44 -9.49
C PRO A 280 -22.50 4.08 -8.35
N PHE A 281 -22.76 3.32 -7.27
CA PHE A 281 -23.47 3.81 -6.09
C PHE A 281 -22.77 4.98 -5.37
N VAL A 282 -21.48 5.24 -5.64
CA VAL A 282 -20.76 6.42 -5.14
C VAL A 282 -21.38 7.73 -5.65
N PHE A 283 -22.12 7.67 -6.76
CA PHE A 283 -22.84 8.81 -7.35
C PHE A 283 -24.28 8.97 -6.84
N ASP A 284 -24.82 8.01 -6.08
CA ASP A 284 -26.15 8.11 -5.47
C ASP A 284 -26.18 9.22 -4.42
N ASP A 285 -27.31 9.93 -4.28
CA ASP A 285 -27.48 11.01 -3.29
C ASP A 285 -27.35 10.52 -1.83
N THR A 286 -27.52 9.22 -1.59
CA THR A 286 -27.35 8.56 -0.28
C THR A 286 -25.90 8.26 0.09
N PHE A 287 -24.95 8.45 -0.84
CA PHE A 287 -23.58 7.98 -0.64
C PHE A 287 -22.85 8.71 0.49
N GLY A 288 -22.22 7.91 1.37
CA GLY A 288 -21.38 8.33 2.48
C GLY A 288 -20.53 7.16 2.99
N PHE A 289 -19.89 7.32 4.14
CA PHE A 289 -19.12 6.25 4.77
C PHE A 289 -19.98 5.01 5.06
N GLU A 290 -21.24 5.20 5.47
CA GLU A 290 -22.15 4.10 5.80
C GLU A 290 -22.42 3.17 4.60
N GLN A 291 -22.77 3.73 3.44
CA GLN A 291 -23.02 2.95 2.22
C GLN A 291 -21.75 2.25 1.71
N TYR A 292 -20.56 2.84 1.92
CA TYR A 292 -19.30 2.16 1.62
C TYR A 292 -18.98 1.03 2.62
N VAL A 293 -19.36 1.16 3.90
CA VAL A 293 -19.28 0.07 4.88
C VAL A 293 -20.21 -1.07 4.50
N ASP A 294 -21.47 -0.80 4.12
CA ASP A 294 -22.40 -1.85 3.67
C ASP A 294 -21.85 -2.60 2.44
N TYR A 295 -21.37 -1.88 1.43
CA TYR A 295 -20.67 -2.47 0.29
C TYR A 295 -19.54 -3.39 0.76
N ALA A 296 -18.62 -2.88 1.59
CA ALA A 296 -17.47 -3.64 2.05
C ALA A 296 -17.83 -4.83 2.96
N LEU A 297 -18.93 -4.78 3.71
CA LEU A 297 -19.44 -5.91 4.51
C LEU A 297 -19.89 -7.10 3.66
N ASP A 298 -20.42 -6.81 2.46
CA ASP A 298 -20.96 -7.80 1.53
C ASP A 298 -19.94 -8.28 0.48
N VAL A 299 -18.80 -7.59 0.33
CA VAL A 299 -17.65 -8.12 -0.45
C VAL A 299 -17.15 -9.41 0.21
N PRO A 300 -17.01 -10.53 -0.54
CA PRO A 300 -16.47 -11.77 0.02
C PRO A 300 -15.06 -11.61 0.59
N MET A 301 -14.84 -12.14 1.78
CA MET A 301 -13.53 -12.16 2.42
C MET A 301 -12.54 -13.05 1.65
N TYR A 302 -11.25 -12.83 1.87
CA TYR A 302 -10.20 -13.80 1.50
C TYR A 302 -9.71 -14.58 2.72
N PHE A 303 -9.34 -13.90 3.80
CA PHE A 303 -8.72 -14.53 4.95
C PHE A 303 -9.06 -13.84 6.27
N VAL A 304 -8.89 -14.57 7.36
CA VAL A 304 -8.71 -14.03 8.72
C VAL A 304 -7.27 -14.34 9.15
N TYR A 305 -6.59 -13.41 9.82
CA TYR A 305 -5.20 -13.61 10.25
C TYR A 305 -5.14 -13.85 11.76
N ARG A 306 -4.63 -15.02 12.16
CA ARG A 306 -4.51 -15.44 13.57
C ARG A 306 -3.23 -16.23 13.77
N ASN A 307 -2.51 -15.98 14.87
CA ASN A 307 -1.33 -16.76 15.26
C ASN A 307 -0.35 -16.95 14.09
N LYS A 308 -0.02 -15.84 13.41
CA LYS A 308 0.83 -15.77 12.21
C LYS A 308 0.36 -16.57 10.99
N THR A 309 -0.84 -17.11 11.02
CA THR A 309 -1.44 -17.95 9.97
C THR A 309 -2.56 -17.21 9.25
N TYR A 310 -2.62 -17.35 7.93
CA TYR A 310 -3.76 -16.91 7.11
C TYR A 310 -4.78 -18.06 7.03
N ILE A 311 -5.97 -17.85 7.61
CA ILE A 311 -7.08 -18.80 7.57
C ILE A 311 -7.95 -18.47 6.36
N ASP A 312 -8.16 -19.43 5.45
CA ASP A 312 -8.98 -19.26 4.25
C ASP A 312 -10.46 -19.04 4.62
N CYS A 313 -10.96 -17.83 4.35
CA CYS A 313 -12.36 -17.44 4.54
C CYS A 313 -13.03 -17.09 3.20
N THR A 314 -12.52 -17.63 2.09
CA THR A 314 -13.01 -17.32 0.75
C THR A 314 -14.49 -17.66 0.56
N GLY A 315 -15.24 -16.73 -0.02
CA GLY A 315 -16.69 -16.87 -0.22
C GLY A 315 -17.56 -16.60 1.01
N MET A 316 -16.98 -16.32 2.18
CA MET A 316 -17.72 -15.87 3.36
C MET A 316 -17.82 -14.33 3.39
N SER A 317 -18.81 -13.77 4.10
CA SER A 317 -18.97 -12.32 4.24
C SER A 317 -18.36 -11.79 5.55
N PHE A 318 -17.95 -10.51 5.59
CA PHE A 318 -17.55 -9.88 6.85
C PHE A 318 -18.77 -9.67 7.78
N ARG A 319 -19.96 -9.56 7.19
CA ARG A 319 -21.25 -9.54 7.92
C ARG A 319 -21.47 -10.80 8.75
N ASP A 320 -21.13 -11.98 8.22
CA ASP A 320 -21.16 -13.25 8.96
C ASP A 320 -20.11 -13.29 10.07
N PHE A 321 -18.94 -12.68 9.85
CA PHE A 321 -17.90 -12.57 10.87
C PHE A 321 -18.37 -11.71 12.06
N MET A 322 -18.96 -10.54 11.81
CA MET A 322 -19.56 -9.72 12.87
C MET A 322 -20.65 -10.46 13.67
N ALA A 323 -21.32 -11.43 13.06
CA ALA A 323 -22.31 -12.28 13.72
C ALA A 323 -21.73 -13.54 14.40
N GLY A 324 -20.40 -13.75 14.37
CA GLY A 324 -19.74 -14.93 14.92
C GLY A 324 -19.97 -16.23 14.13
N LYS A 325 -20.38 -16.12 12.85
CA LYS A 325 -20.87 -17.24 12.03
C LYS A 325 -19.85 -17.83 11.06
N LEU A 326 -18.60 -17.35 11.03
CA LEU A 326 -17.57 -17.94 10.15
C LEU A 326 -17.25 -19.38 10.55
N PRO A 327 -17.45 -20.39 9.67
CA PRO A 327 -17.14 -21.78 9.97
C PRO A 327 -15.65 -22.05 10.25
N GLN A 328 -14.75 -21.23 9.71
CA GLN A 328 -13.31 -21.40 9.85
C GLN A 328 -12.74 -20.80 11.15
N VAL A 329 -13.48 -19.91 11.81
CA VAL A 329 -13.15 -19.36 13.14
C VAL A 329 -14.42 -19.33 14.03
N PRO A 330 -14.95 -20.51 14.43
CA PRO A 330 -16.28 -20.61 15.03
C PRO A 330 -16.45 -19.78 16.29
N GLY A 331 -17.43 -18.86 16.28
CA GLY A 331 -17.73 -17.98 17.41
C GLY A 331 -16.71 -16.87 17.67
N GLU A 332 -15.67 -16.73 16.85
CA GLU A 332 -14.81 -15.53 16.89
C GLU A 332 -15.54 -14.32 16.30
N LEU A 333 -15.24 -13.15 16.83
CA LEU A 333 -15.73 -11.85 16.36
C LEU A 333 -14.56 -11.04 15.78
N PRO A 334 -14.81 -10.17 14.78
CA PRO A 334 -13.76 -9.39 14.14
C PRO A 334 -13.18 -8.33 15.06
N THR A 335 -11.91 -8.00 14.80
CA THR A 335 -11.22 -6.83 15.34
C THR A 335 -11.13 -5.72 14.29
N LEU A 336 -10.74 -4.50 14.69
CA LEU A 336 -10.45 -3.42 13.74
C LEU A 336 -9.26 -3.75 12.82
N ASN A 337 -8.35 -4.64 13.23
CA ASN A 337 -7.29 -5.15 12.35
C ASN A 337 -7.86 -6.10 11.29
N ASP A 338 -8.86 -6.92 11.62
CA ASP A 338 -9.56 -7.75 10.62
C ASP A 338 -10.32 -6.88 9.61
N TRP A 339 -10.94 -5.80 10.06
CA TRP A 339 -11.57 -4.82 9.18
C TRP A 339 -10.56 -4.10 8.27
N GLU A 340 -9.43 -3.64 8.82
CA GLU A 340 -8.34 -3.05 8.03
C GLU A 340 -7.79 -4.04 7.00
N ASN A 341 -7.55 -5.29 7.38
CA ASN A 341 -7.14 -6.36 6.49
C ASN A 341 -8.15 -6.59 5.36
N HIS A 342 -9.44 -6.71 5.70
CA HIS A 342 -10.53 -6.93 4.72
C HIS A 342 -10.62 -5.81 3.69
N LEU A 343 -10.58 -4.55 4.14
CA LEU A 343 -10.54 -3.36 3.27
C LEU A 343 -9.35 -3.39 2.29
N THR A 344 -8.20 -3.95 2.66
CA THR A 344 -7.07 -4.11 1.72
C THR A 344 -7.32 -5.13 0.61
N THR A 345 -8.32 -6.00 0.75
CA THR A 345 -8.69 -7.02 -0.25
C THR A 345 -9.73 -6.54 -1.26
N ILE A 346 -10.29 -5.35 -1.10
CA ILE A 346 -11.19 -4.72 -2.07
C ILE A 346 -10.33 -3.99 -3.11
N PHE A 347 -10.67 -4.02 -4.40
CA PHE A 347 -9.84 -3.48 -5.49
C PHE A 347 -10.62 -2.66 -6.56
N PRO A 348 -11.47 -1.69 -6.17
CA PRO A 348 -12.12 -0.79 -7.13
C PRO A 348 -11.10 0.13 -7.80
N GLU A 349 -11.55 0.83 -8.85
CA GLU A 349 -10.78 1.84 -9.57
C GLU A 349 -10.29 2.97 -8.65
N VAL A 350 -11.11 3.36 -7.67
CA VAL A 350 -10.73 4.23 -6.54
C VAL A 350 -11.19 3.57 -5.25
N ARG A 351 -10.28 3.39 -4.28
CA ARG A 351 -10.56 2.68 -3.03
C ARG A 351 -10.59 3.64 -1.84
N LEU A 352 -11.51 3.41 -0.91
CA LEU A 352 -11.60 4.13 0.35
C LEU A 352 -11.14 3.24 1.52
N LYS A 353 -10.22 3.78 2.32
CA LYS A 353 -9.81 3.32 3.65
C LYS A 353 -9.88 4.54 4.59
N ARG A 354 -8.92 4.72 5.50
CA ARG A 354 -8.68 5.98 6.25
C ARG A 354 -8.03 7.10 5.40
N TYR A 355 -7.99 6.90 4.09
CA TYR A 355 -7.52 7.75 3.00
C TYR A 355 -8.10 7.17 1.70
N MET A 356 -8.03 7.90 0.58
CA MET A 356 -8.43 7.39 -0.74
C MET A 356 -7.21 7.01 -1.57
N GLU A 357 -7.33 5.95 -2.36
CA GLU A 357 -6.28 5.39 -3.20
C GLU A 357 -6.73 5.42 -4.66
N MET A 358 -5.96 6.09 -5.53
CA MET A 358 -6.26 6.18 -6.97
C MET A 358 -5.44 5.14 -7.73
N ARG A 359 -6.12 4.11 -8.24
CA ARG A 359 -5.53 2.82 -8.66
C ARG A 359 -5.50 2.56 -10.17
N GLY A 360 -5.99 3.47 -11.02
CA GLY A 360 -6.17 3.20 -12.46
C GLY A 360 -4.88 3.13 -13.29
N ALA A 361 -3.78 3.75 -12.84
CA ALA A 361 -2.59 3.97 -13.67
C ALA A 361 -1.60 2.79 -13.75
N ASP A 362 -1.15 2.48 -14.97
CA ASP A 362 -0.08 1.52 -15.24
C ASP A 362 1.27 1.98 -14.67
N GLY A 363 2.07 1.03 -14.16
CA GLY A 363 3.48 1.24 -13.83
C GLY A 363 4.29 1.79 -15.00
N GLY A 364 5.32 2.58 -14.72
CA GLY A 364 6.03 3.34 -15.76
C GLY A 364 7.41 3.85 -15.37
N PRO A 365 8.11 4.55 -16.29
CA PRO A 365 9.39 5.17 -16.01
C PRO A 365 9.26 6.29 -14.97
N TRP A 366 10.34 6.60 -14.26
CA TRP A 366 10.37 7.49 -13.09
C TRP A 366 9.63 8.82 -13.27
N ARG A 367 9.68 9.44 -14.46
CA ARG A 367 8.93 10.68 -14.76
C ARG A 367 7.41 10.50 -14.63
N ARG A 368 6.87 9.35 -15.04
CA ARG A 368 5.45 9.00 -14.83
C ARG A 368 5.15 8.69 -13.37
N LEU A 369 6.08 8.05 -12.65
CA LEU A 369 5.94 7.79 -11.22
C LEU A 369 5.79 9.09 -10.40
N CYS A 370 6.53 10.15 -10.76
CA CYS A 370 6.35 11.47 -10.16
C CYS A 370 5.12 12.23 -10.70
N ALA A 371 4.68 11.97 -11.94
CA ALA A 371 3.57 12.68 -12.58
C ALA A 371 2.18 12.19 -12.15
N LEU A 372 2.02 10.91 -11.80
CA LEU A 372 0.74 10.35 -11.33
C LEU A 372 0.23 11.04 -10.05
N PRO A 373 1.01 11.16 -8.95
CA PRO A 373 0.56 11.91 -7.79
C PRO A 373 0.35 13.39 -8.10
N ALA A 374 1.15 13.98 -9.01
CA ALA A 374 1.00 15.37 -9.41
C ALA A 374 -0.36 15.64 -10.10
N PHE A 375 -0.77 14.75 -11.01
CA PHE A 375 -2.07 14.80 -11.66
C PHE A 375 -3.19 14.84 -10.62
N TRP A 376 -3.24 13.87 -9.70
CA TRP A 376 -4.33 13.79 -8.73
C TRP A 376 -4.34 14.90 -7.69
N VAL A 377 -3.17 15.39 -7.25
CA VAL A 377 -3.09 16.55 -6.36
C VAL A 377 -3.68 17.79 -7.04
N CYS A 378 -3.39 18.03 -8.33
CA CYS A 378 -3.95 19.16 -9.06
C CYS A 378 -5.47 19.08 -9.28
N TRP A 379 -6.08 17.90 -9.33
CA TRP A 379 -7.52 17.73 -9.55
C TRP A 379 -8.35 17.57 -8.27
N VAL A 380 -7.77 17.02 -7.20
CA VAL A 380 -8.51 16.50 -6.04
C VAL A 380 -8.17 17.22 -4.73
N VAL A 381 -7.03 17.94 -4.66
CA VAL A 381 -6.55 18.60 -3.41
C VAL A 381 -6.80 20.13 -3.39
N VAL A 382 -7.14 20.73 -4.53
CA VAL A 382 -7.36 22.18 -4.70
C VAL A 382 -8.55 22.69 -3.88
#